data_AF-C3ZLY0-F1
#
_entry.id   AF-C3ZLY0-F1
#
_cell.length_a   1.000
_cell.length_b   1.000
_cell.length_c   1.000
_cell.angle_alpha   90.00
_cell.angle_beta   90.00
_cell.angle_gamma   90.00
#
_symmetry.space_group_name_H-M   'P 1'
#
loop_
_entity.id
_entity.type
_entity.pdbx_description
1 polymer ?
#
loop_
_entity_poly.entity_id
_entity_poly.type
_entity_poly.pdbx_seq_one_letter_code
_entity_poly.pdbx_strand_id
1 'polypeptide(L)'
;MRISPTVTCVTTTARVPAMQQQRWARRNDYSLNMETVKELTKKFQPEMVIIESGGDNLAANFSTELADYIIYVIDVAGGDKVPRKGGPGVTQSDLLVINKTDLAEAVGADLKVMERESAMMRDGGPTIFAQAKHNIGVPEIADLILAAHKQSVPQC
;
A
#
# COMPACT_ATOMS: atom_id res chain seq x y z
N MET A 1 -2.15 19.52 11.73
CA MET A 1 -1.67 18.93 10.45
C MET A 1 -2.41 17.61 10.25
N ARG A 2 -3.23 17.45 9.21
CA ARG A 2 -3.85 16.14 8.92
C ARG A 2 -2.82 15.33 8.14
N ILE A 3 -2.30 14.26 8.73
CA ILE A 3 -1.48 13.30 8.01
C ILE A 3 -2.44 12.31 7.39
N SER A 4 -2.50 12.32 6.06
CA SER A 4 -3.29 11.39 5.26
C SER A 4 -2.42 10.18 4.95
N PRO A 5 -2.82 8.95 5.33
CA PRO A 5 -2.15 7.75 4.84
C PRO A 5 -2.16 7.67 3.31
N THR A 6 -1.10 7.08 2.75
CA THR A 6 -0.94 6.85 1.32
C THR A 6 -1.14 5.38 1.03
N VAL A 7 -1.88 5.08 -0.02
CA VAL A 7 -2.04 3.69 -0.50
C VAL A 7 -1.28 3.57 -1.80
N THR A 8 -0.38 2.59 -1.86
CA THR A 8 0.36 2.26 -3.08
C THR A 8 -0.01 0.83 -3.44
N CYS A 9 -0.48 0.59 -4.65
CA CYS A 9 -0.71 -0.77 -5.12
C CYS A 9 0.18 -1.10 -6.30
N VAL A 10 0.45 -2.40 -6.43
CA VAL A 10 1.30 -2.97 -7.45
C VAL A 10 0.47 -3.98 -8.23
N THR A 11 0.56 -3.91 -9.55
CA THR A 11 -0.09 -4.87 -10.44
C THR A 11 0.81 -5.29 -11.59
N THR A 12 0.63 -6.52 -12.03
CA THR A 12 1.24 -7.08 -13.23
C THR A 12 0.56 -6.54 -14.47
N THR A 13 1.32 -6.38 -15.56
CA THR A 13 0.73 -5.99 -16.85
C THR A 13 -0.21 -7.04 -17.44
N ALA A 14 -0.09 -8.31 -17.02
CA ALA A 14 -1.00 -9.38 -17.38
C ALA A 14 -2.44 -9.14 -16.88
N ARG A 15 -2.63 -8.45 -15.74
CA ARG A 15 -3.96 -8.14 -15.20
C ARG A 15 -4.57 -6.86 -15.72
N VAL A 16 -3.76 -5.93 -16.24
CA VAL A 16 -4.23 -4.63 -16.77
C VAL A 16 -5.38 -4.75 -17.80
N PRO A 17 -5.38 -5.71 -18.74
CA PRO A 17 -6.50 -5.91 -19.66
C PRO A 17 -7.79 -6.39 -18.99
N ALA A 18 -7.69 -7.18 -17.91
CA ALA A 18 -8.80 -7.76 -17.18
C ALA A 18 -9.45 -6.79 -16.17
N MET A 19 -8.78 -5.68 -15.84
CA MET A 19 -9.32 -4.62 -15.01
C MET A 19 -10.50 -3.94 -15.72
N GLN A 20 -11.71 -4.36 -15.37
CA GLN A 20 -12.96 -3.75 -15.82
C GLN A 20 -13.57 -2.89 -14.71
N GLN A 21 -14.23 -1.80 -15.12
CA GLN A 21 -15.00 -0.92 -14.25
C GLN A 21 -16.13 -1.73 -13.59
N GLN A 22 -15.98 -2.17 -12.33
CA GLN A 22 -17.08 -2.84 -11.62
C GLN A 22 -17.47 -2.17 -10.31
N ARG A 23 -18.79 -2.23 -10.13
CA ARG A 23 -19.65 -1.44 -9.25
C ARG A 23 -19.68 -2.04 -7.85
N TRP A 24 -18.80 -1.61 -6.95
CA TRP A 24 -19.12 -1.63 -5.51
C TRP A 24 -18.76 -0.32 -4.82
N ALA A 25 -19.83 0.46 -4.64
CA ALA A 25 -20.13 1.36 -3.53
C ALA A 25 -19.04 2.34 -3.01
N ARG A 26 -19.17 3.60 -3.47
CA ARG A 26 -18.65 4.85 -2.87
C ARG A 26 -17.13 4.95 -2.67
N ARG A 27 -16.43 5.45 -3.70
CA ARG A 27 -15.97 6.87 -3.82
C ARG A 27 -14.89 6.95 -4.91
N ASN A 28 -15.11 7.88 -5.83
CA ASN A 28 -14.31 8.22 -7.01
C ASN A 28 -14.30 7.21 -8.15
N ASP A 29 -14.83 7.67 -9.28
CA ASP A 29 -14.65 7.07 -10.59
C ASP A 29 -13.16 7.00 -10.93
N TYR A 30 -12.61 5.79 -11.03
CA TYR A 30 -11.22 5.52 -11.39
C TYR A 30 -11.05 5.13 -12.86
N SER A 31 -12.10 5.29 -13.68
CA SER A 31 -12.10 4.97 -15.12
C SER A 31 -10.93 5.62 -15.84
N LEU A 32 -10.70 6.91 -15.60
CA LEU A 32 -9.64 7.68 -16.24
C LEU A 32 -8.24 7.17 -15.88
N ASN A 33 -8.03 6.81 -14.61
CA ASN A 33 -6.77 6.22 -14.16
C ASN A 33 -6.54 4.87 -14.85
N MET A 34 -7.59 4.06 -14.99
CA MET A 34 -7.51 2.76 -15.63
C MET A 34 -7.22 2.85 -17.13
N GLU A 35 -7.85 3.80 -17.82
CA GLU A 35 -7.57 4.05 -19.23
C GLU A 35 -6.11 4.48 -19.44
N THR A 36 -5.62 5.39 -18.58
CA THR A 36 -4.21 5.81 -18.58
C THR A 36 -3.26 4.61 -18.34
N VAL A 37 -3.55 3.75 -17.36
CA VAL A 37 -2.75 2.54 -17.10
C VAL A 37 -2.74 1.61 -18.31
N LYS A 38 -3.88 1.42 -18.98
CA LYS A 38 -3.98 0.61 -20.21
C LYS A 38 -3.16 1.19 -21.35
N GLU A 39 -3.23 2.50 -21.57
CA GLU A 39 -2.46 3.18 -22.61
C GLU A 39 -0.96 3.10 -22.36
N LEU A 40 -0.51 3.41 -21.13
CA LEU A 40 0.89 3.32 -20.74
C LEU A 40 1.41 1.88 -20.82
N THR A 41 0.61 0.90 -20.42
CA THR A 41 0.96 -0.52 -20.52
C THR A 41 1.14 -0.95 -21.98
N LYS A 42 0.23 -0.54 -22.88
CA LYS A 42 0.37 -0.83 -24.32
C LYS A 42 1.61 -0.16 -24.92
N LYS A 43 1.90 1.07 -24.51
CA LYS A 43 2.99 1.88 -25.06
C LYS A 43 4.37 1.38 -24.61
N PHE A 44 4.51 1.07 -23.33
CA PHE A 44 5.82 0.81 -22.71
C PHE A 44 6.05 -0.67 -22.38
N GLN A 45 5.02 -1.52 -22.43
CA GLN A 45 5.10 -2.95 -22.13
C GLN A 45 5.89 -3.26 -20.83
N PRO A 46 5.58 -2.60 -19.70
CA PRO A 46 6.33 -2.82 -18.48
C PRO A 46 6.09 -4.23 -17.91
N GLU A 47 6.98 -4.70 -17.03
CA GLU A 47 6.76 -5.92 -16.26
C GLU A 47 5.75 -5.69 -15.12
N MET A 48 5.76 -4.47 -14.57
CA MET A 48 5.00 -4.07 -13.40
C MET A 48 4.48 -2.63 -13.53
N VAL A 49 3.29 -2.39 -13.00
CA VAL A 49 2.70 -1.05 -12.85
C VAL A 49 2.51 -0.76 -11.37
N ILE A 50 3.00 0.40 -10.93
CA ILE A 50 2.78 0.92 -9.57
C ILE A 50 1.76 2.05 -9.68
N ILE A 51 0.73 2.00 -8.83
CA ILE A 51 -0.33 3.00 -8.76
C ILE A 51 -0.33 3.58 -7.35
N GLU A 52 -0.13 4.88 -7.24
CA GLU A 52 -0.20 5.62 -5.98
C GLU A 52 -1.55 6.33 -5.85
N SER A 53 -2.17 6.25 -4.68
CA SER A 53 -3.34 7.07 -4.35
C SER A 53 -2.91 8.48 -3.95
N GLY A 54 -3.75 9.49 -4.17
CA GLY A 54 -3.46 10.89 -3.82
C GLY A 54 -3.39 11.20 -2.32
N GLY A 55 -3.38 10.18 -1.45
CA GLY A 55 -3.50 10.30 0.00
C GLY A 55 -4.96 10.55 0.44
N ASP A 56 -5.47 9.71 1.33
CA ASP A 56 -6.85 9.82 1.85
C ASP A 56 -6.87 9.38 3.32
N ASN A 57 -8.03 9.22 3.94
CA ASN A 57 -8.20 8.76 5.30
C ASN A 57 -8.04 7.22 5.40
N LEU A 58 -8.02 6.71 6.63
CA LEU A 58 -7.80 5.29 6.94
C LEU A 58 -8.80 4.30 6.31
N ALA A 59 -9.93 4.81 5.79
CA ALA A 59 -10.94 3.98 5.11
C ALA A 59 -10.63 3.75 3.62
N ALA A 60 -9.66 4.45 3.03
CA ALA A 60 -9.31 4.27 1.63
C ALA A 60 -8.49 2.99 1.45
N ASN A 61 -8.99 2.09 0.61
CA ASN A 61 -8.27 0.91 0.15
C ASN A 61 -8.59 0.68 -1.32
N PHE A 62 -7.64 0.10 -2.06
CA PHE A 62 -7.92 -0.36 -3.42
C PHE A 62 -8.70 -1.68 -3.38
N SER A 63 -9.50 -1.92 -4.42
CA SER A 63 -10.10 -3.24 -4.61
C SER A 63 -9.00 -4.26 -4.90
N THR A 64 -9.11 -5.47 -4.35
CA THR A 64 -8.24 -6.61 -4.70
C THR A 64 -8.43 -7.04 -6.16
N GLU A 65 -9.49 -6.60 -6.82
CA GLU A 65 -9.68 -6.75 -8.27
C GLU A 65 -8.79 -5.80 -9.09
N LEU A 66 -8.30 -4.72 -8.47
CA LEU A 66 -7.49 -3.69 -9.12
C LEU A 66 -5.98 -3.95 -8.99
N ALA A 67 -5.55 -4.70 -7.99
CA ALA A 67 -4.14 -4.87 -7.67
C ALA A 67 -3.80 -6.31 -7.32
N ASP A 68 -2.61 -6.74 -7.74
CA ASP A 68 -2.03 -8.02 -7.34
C ASP A 68 -1.48 -7.95 -5.91
N TYR A 69 -1.04 -6.77 -5.49
CA TYR A 69 -0.42 -6.55 -4.20
C TYR A 69 -0.67 -5.11 -3.73
N ILE A 70 -1.18 -4.95 -2.51
CA ILE A 70 -1.55 -3.65 -1.93
C ILE A 70 -0.61 -3.33 -0.77
N ILE A 71 0.05 -2.18 -0.87
CA ILE A 71 0.91 -1.61 0.15
C ILE A 71 0.19 -0.43 0.79
N TYR A 72 -0.01 -0.50 2.10
CA TYR A 72 -0.58 0.61 2.86
C TYR A 72 0.52 1.32 3.63
N VAL A 73 0.71 2.61 3.41
CA VAL A 73 1.78 3.38 4.02
C VAL A 73 1.19 4.37 5.02
N ILE A 74 1.53 4.18 6.29
CA ILE A 74 1.27 5.13 7.37
C ILE A 74 2.59 5.72 7.88
N ASP A 75 2.47 6.78 8.67
CA ASP A 75 3.61 7.53 9.16
C ASP A 75 3.57 7.69 10.67
N VAL A 76 4.73 7.59 11.32
CA VAL A 76 4.85 7.76 12.77
C VAL A 76 4.41 9.16 13.23
N ALA A 77 4.61 10.20 12.41
CA ALA A 77 4.13 11.54 12.73
C ALA A 77 2.59 11.62 12.81
N GLY A 78 1.86 10.65 12.23
CA GLY A 78 0.42 10.51 12.36
C GLY A 78 -0.04 10.09 13.77
N GLY A 79 0.88 9.65 14.62
CA GLY A 79 0.67 9.20 15.99
C GLY A 79 0.73 7.68 16.17
N ASP A 80 1.16 7.24 17.34
CA ASP A 80 1.33 5.82 17.71
C ASP A 80 0.02 5.01 17.74
N LYS A 81 -1.12 5.67 17.88
CA LYS A 81 -2.47 5.07 17.88
C LYS A 81 -3.07 4.89 16.49
N VAL A 82 -2.38 5.25 15.41
CA VAL A 82 -2.89 5.12 14.04
C VAL A 82 -3.24 3.67 13.69
N PRO A 83 -2.39 2.65 13.93
CA PRO A 83 -2.73 1.26 13.62
C PRO A 83 -4.01 0.78 14.32
N ARG A 84 -4.22 1.17 15.59
CA ARG A 84 -5.41 0.81 16.38
C ARG A 84 -6.73 1.29 15.78
N LYS A 85 -6.72 2.38 15.00
CA LYS A 85 -7.92 2.87 14.31
C LYS A 85 -8.42 1.90 13.25
N GLY A 86 -7.56 0.99 12.78
CA GLY A 86 -7.90 0.00 11.78
C GLY A 86 -8.29 0.62 10.44
N GLY A 87 -9.28 -0.01 9.81
CA GLY A 87 -9.69 0.28 8.44
C GLY A 87 -9.08 -0.71 7.45
N PRO A 88 -9.71 -0.86 6.27
CA PRO A 88 -9.33 -1.88 5.29
C PRO A 88 -7.87 -1.74 4.83
N GLY A 89 -7.32 -0.52 4.81
CA GLY A 89 -5.90 -0.32 4.51
C GLY A 89 -4.97 -0.97 5.55
N VAL A 90 -5.26 -0.82 6.85
CA VAL A 90 -4.44 -1.43 7.91
C VAL A 90 -4.68 -2.92 7.99
N THR A 91 -5.92 -3.40 7.86
CA THR A 91 -6.28 -4.79 8.16
C THR A 91 -6.21 -5.73 6.94
N GLN A 92 -6.37 -5.21 5.71
CA GLN A 92 -6.53 -6.03 4.49
C GLN A 92 -5.42 -5.82 3.45
N SER A 93 -4.51 -4.86 3.64
CA SER A 93 -3.35 -4.72 2.74
C SER A 93 -2.39 -5.89 2.90
N ASP A 94 -1.75 -6.30 1.80
CA ASP A 94 -0.74 -7.35 1.81
C ASP A 94 0.51 -6.93 2.61
N LEU A 95 0.84 -5.63 2.58
CA LEU A 95 1.94 -5.05 3.33
C LEU A 95 1.54 -3.72 3.99
N LEU A 96 1.74 -3.63 5.30
CA LEU A 96 1.70 -2.36 6.02
C LEU A 96 3.12 -1.80 6.16
N VAL A 97 3.33 -0.56 5.75
CA VAL A 97 4.58 0.18 5.98
C VAL A 97 4.33 1.29 6.99
N ILE A 98 5.14 1.32 8.04
CA ILE A 98 5.16 2.37 9.06
C ILE A 98 6.43 3.19 8.85
N ASN A 99 6.30 4.29 8.11
CA ASN A 99 7.41 5.12 7.68
C ASN A 99 7.74 6.24 8.69
N LYS A 100 8.93 6.83 8.53
CA LYS A 100 9.48 7.92 9.33
C LYS A 100 9.67 7.56 10.81
N THR A 101 10.19 6.37 11.08
CA THR A 101 10.46 5.94 12.47
C THR A 101 11.50 6.79 13.19
N ASP A 102 12.32 7.53 12.45
CA ASP A 102 13.23 8.56 12.96
C ASP A 102 12.51 9.71 13.68
N LEU A 103 11.23 9.94 13.38
CA LEU A 103 10.45 11.02 14.00
C LEU A 103 9.79 10.62 15.34
N ALA A 104 9.91 9.36 15.77
CA ALA A 104 9.17 8.84 16.92
C ALA A 104 9.38 9.66 18.20
N GLU A 105 10.63 9.99 18.52
CA GLU A 105 10.97 10.81 19.69
C GLU A 105 10.38 12.23 19.57
N ALA A 106 10.53 12.84 18.40
CA ALA A 106 10.08 14.22 18.14
C ALA A 106 8.55 14.39 18.26
N VAL A 107 7.79 13.33 18.00
CA VAL A 107 6.31 13.35 18.08
C VAL A 107 5.76 12.62 19.31
N GLY A 108 6.64 12.09 20.18
CA GLY A 108 6.25 11.34 21.37
C GLY A 108 5.52 10.02 21.07
N ALA A 109 5.82 9.37 19.94
CA ALA A 109 5.23 8.10 19.55
C ALA A 109 6.06 6.91 20.05
N ASP A 110 5.37 5.87 20.53
CA ASP A 110 6.00 4.61 20.93
C ASP A 110 5.92 3.58 19.79
N LEU A 111 7.07 3.24 19.21
CA LEU A 111 7.16 2.25 18.13
C LEU A 111 6.75 0.85 18.57
N LYS A 112 6.94 0.48 19.85
CA LYS A 112 6.50 -0.84 20.37
C LYS A 112 4.98 -0.93 20.45
N VAL A 113 4.32 0.20 20.78
CA VAL A 113 2.86 0.27 20.71
C VAL A 113 2.42 0.10 19.26
N MET A 114 3.02 0.81 18.31
CA MET A 114 2.67 0.67 16.90
C MET A 114 2.87 -0.75 16.36
N GLU A 115 3.94 -1.43 16.79
CA GLU A 115 4.24 -2.82 16.39
C GLU A 115 3.16 -3.77 16.92
N ARG A 116 2.87 -3.70 18.22
CA ARG A 116 1.85 -4.54 18.87
C ARG A 116 0.47 -4.32 18.25
N GLU A 117 0.06 -3.06 18.08
CA GLU A 117 -1.26 -2.73 17.52
C GLU A 117 -1.35 -3.18 16.06
N SER A 118 -0.30 -3.01 15.26
CA SER A 118 -0.28 -3.50 13.87
C SER A 118 -0.40 -5.02 13.79
N ALA A 119 0.36 -5.74 14.61
CA ALA A 119 0.30 -7.20 14.67
C ALA A 119 -1.10 -7.70 15.05
N MET A 120 -1.75 -7.07 16.04
CA MET A 120 -3.11 -7.41 16.44
C MET A 120 -4.15 -7.12 15.35
N MET A 121 -4.05 -5.98 14.67
CA MET A 121 -5.03 -5.57 13.66
C MET A 121 -4.90 -6.35 12.34
N ARG A 122 -3.76 -7.00 12.12
CA ARG A 122 -3.41 -7.70 10.88
C ARG A 122 -3.32 -9.21 11.03
N ASP A 123 -3.70 -9.76 12.18
CA ASP A 123 -3.52 -11.19 12.51
C ASP A 123 -2.08 -11.68 12.23
N GLY A 124 -1.09 -10.84 12.52
CA GLY A 124 0.33 -11.10 12.27
C GLY A 124 0.81 -10.88 10.82
N GLY A 125 -0.02 -10.26 9.96
CA GLY A 125 0.34 -9.96 8.58
C GLY A 125 1.56 -9.04 8.42
N PRO A 126 2.27 -9.09 7.26
CA PRO A 126 3.53 -8.39 7.06
C PRO A 126 3.46 -6.90 7.39
N THR A 127 4.38 -6.43 8.23
CA THR A 127 4.52 -5.02 8.62
C THR A 127 5.99 -4.65 8.62
N ILE A 128 6.37 -3.57 7.93
CA ILE A 128 7.74 -3.05 7.90
C ILE A 128 7.79 -1.66 8.51
N PHE A 129 8.70 -1.49 9.46
CA PHE A 129 9.09 -0.19 10.00
C PHE A 129 10.22 0.39 9.15
N ALA A 130 10.03 1.59 8.61
CA ALA A 130 10.91 2.14 7.59
C ALA A 130 11.31 3.59 7.85
N GLN A 131 12.43 3.99 7.26
CA GLN A 131 12.87 5.37 7.12
C GLN A 131 13.28 5.58 5.67
N ALA A 132 12.33 5.92 4.80
CA ALA A 132 12.62 6.08 3.37
C ALA A 132 13.75 7.09 3.10
N LYS A 133 13.83 8.17 3.91
CA LYS A 133 14.90 9.18 3.84
C LYS A 133 16.30 8.61 4.08
N HIS A 134 16.39 7.57 4.90
CA HIS A 134 17.64 6.93 5.30
C HIS A 134 17.83 5.56 4.64
N ASN A 135 16.94 5.18 3.72
CA ASN A 135 16.93 3.90 3.02
C ASN A 135 16.86 2.69 3.97
N ILE A 136 16.24 2.83 5.14
CA ILE A 136 16.02 1.73 6.09
C ILE A 136 14.64 1.12 5.84
N GLY A 137 14.55 -0.20 5.71
CA GLY A 137 13.31 -0.91 5.41
C GLY A 137 12.91 -0.90 3.93
N VAL A 138 13.53 -0.04 3.11
CA VAL A 138 13.22 0.09 1.67
C VAL A 138 13.64 -1.15 0.86
N PRO A 139 14.85 -1.72 1.05
CA PRO A 139 15.22 -2.97 0.38
C PRO A 139 14.24 -4.11 0.70
N GLU A 140 13.83 -4.25 1.96
CA GLU A 140 12.91 -5.29 2.40
C GLU A 140 11.51 -5.11 1.80
N ILE A 141 11.03 -3.87 1.69
CA ILE A 141 9.77 -3.56 0.99
C ILE A 141 9.88 -3.95 -0.49
N ALA A 142 10.99 -3.60 -1.15
CA ALA A 142 11.21 -3.93 -2.55
C ALA A 142 11.26 -5.46 -2.78
N ASP A 143 11.93 -6.20 -1.90
CA ASP A 143 12.00 -7.66 -1.97
C ASP A 143 10.62 -8.31 -1.87
N LEU A 144 9.75 -7.82 -0.97
CA LEU A 144 8.37 -8.30 -0.87
C LEU A 144 7.55 -8.03 -2.14
N ILE A 145 7.70 -6.83 -2.73
CA ILE A 145 7.04 -6.47 -3.99
C ILE A 145 7.50 -7.39 -5.12
N LEU A 146 8.81 -7.61 -5.25
CA LEU A 146 9.38 -8.47 -6.28
C LEU A 146 9.00 -9.94 -6.07
N ALA A 147 8.90 -10.41 -4.83
CA ALA A 147 8.41 -11.74 -4.51
C ALA A 147 6.93 -11.91 -4.92
N ALA A 148 6.07 -10.93 -4.59
CA ALA A 148 4.67 -10.94 -5.00
C ALA A 148 4.50 -10.89 -6.52
N HIS A 149 5.34 -10.14 -7.22
CA HIS A 149 5.36 -10.10 -8.68
C HIS A 149 5.65 -11.47 -9.29
N LYS A 150 6.68 -12.17 -8.80
CA LYS A 150 7.03 -13.52 -9.27
C LYS A 150 5.91 -14.53 -9.06
N GLN A 151 5.09 -14.37 -8.03
CA GLN A 151 3.96 -15.25 -7.73
C GLN A 151 2.72 -14.97 -8.59
N SER A 152 2.58 -13.74 -9.09
CA SER A 152 1.41 -13.30 -9.89
C SER A 152 1.56 -13.54 -11.39
N VAL A 153 2.78 -13.79 -11.88
CA VAL A 153 3.06 -14.20 -13.25
C VAL A 153 2.90 -15.73 -13.39
N PRO A 154 2.04 -16.24 -14.29
CA PRO A 154 1.96 -17.68 -14.55
C PRO A 154 3.32 -18.23 -14.98
N GLN A 155 3.84 -19.24 -14.29
CA GLN A 155 5.01 -19.98 -14.76
C GLN A 155 4.63 -20.70 -16.07
N CYS A 156 5.36 -20.41 -17.14
CA CYS A 156 5.25 -21.11 -18.42
C CYS A 156 5.65 -22.58 -18.29
#